data_AF-A0A3B8INZ1-F1
#
_entry.id   AF-A0A3B8INZ1-F1
#
_cell.length_a   1.000
_cell.length_b   1.000
_cell.length_c   1.000
_cell.angle_alpha   90.00
_cell.angle_beta   90.00
_cell.angle_gamma   90.00
#
_symmetry.space_group_name_H-M   'P 1'
#
loop_
_entity.id
_entity.type
_entity.pdbx_description
1 polymer ?
#
loop_
_entity_poly.entity_id
_entity_poly.type
_entity_poly.pdbx_seq_one_letter_code
_entity_poly.pdbx_strand_id
1 'polypeptide(L)'
;APFAAALAVQAVVPPGSPDTEKRYYNITWAVVLGIGLLIGLLNVKVIPVIILAQAANGFVLPIVSGFLLWAVNQPQYMGDRLNGRLGNALFVIVLTISLFLGFDNLLKALDGALDLSLRGNTTVTYIELGLAVVLSGVILWFATKNRRKVAD
;
A
#
# COMPACT_ATOMS: atom_id res chain seq x y z
N ALA A 1 -12.38 10.41 9.82
CA ALA A 1 -12.56 9.60 8.59
C ALA A 1 -13.48 10.24 7.53
N PRO A 2 -14.67 10.79 7.83
CA PRO A 2 -15.61 11.28 6.80
C PRO A 2 -15.05 12.42 5.95
N PHE A 3 -14.31 13.33 6.59
CA PHE A 3 -13.66 14.48 5.94
C PHE A 3 -12.61 14.04 4.92
N ALA A 4 -11.74 13.10 5.28
CA ALA A 4 -10.72 12.55 4.37
C ALA A 4 -11.35 11.80 3.19
N ALA A 5 -12.44 11.07 3.41
CA ALA A 5 -13.18 10.40 2.34
C ALA A 5 -13.83 11.40 1.37
N ALA A 6 -14.40 12.49 1.88
CA ALA A 6 -14.97 13.55 1.04
C ALA A 6 -13.91 14.26 0.19
N LEU A 7 -12.72 14.52 0.74
CA LEU A 7 -11.58 15.05 -0.01
C LEU A 7 -11.07 14.07 -1.08
N ALA A 8 -10.98 12.78 -0.76
CA ALA A 8 -10.56 11.76 -1.73
C ALA A 8 -11.54 11.65 -2.91
N VAL A 9 -12.85 11.75 -2.64
CA VAL A 9 -13.87 11.79 -3.70
C VAL A 9 -13.74 13.05 -4.54
N GLN A 10 -13.49 14.21 -3.94
CA GLN A 10 -13.22 15.45 -4.70
C GLN A 10 -12.02 15.32 -5.64
N ALA A 11 -10.99 14.55 -5.27
CA ALA A 11 -9.81 14.35 -6.14
C ALA A 11 -10.11 13.50 -7.39
N VAL A 12 -11.19 12.72 -7.39
CA VAL A 12 -11.58 11.83 -8.50
C VAL A 12 -12.74 12.39 -9.32
N VAL A 13 -13.59 13.23 -8.71
CA VAL A 13 -14.71 13.88 -9.40
C VAL A 13 -14.18 14.91 -10.41
N PRO A 14 -14.69 14.93 -11.65
CA PRO A 14 -14.29 15.94 -12.64
C PRO A 14 -14.57 17.36 -12.14
N PRO A 15 -13.70 18.35 -12.45
CA PRO A 15 -13.91 19.73 -12.05
C PRO A 15 -15.27 20.24 -12.54
N GLY A 16 -16.05 20.83 -11.64
CA GLY A 16 -17.43 21.23 -11.89
C GLY A 16 -17.73 22.65 -11.41
N SER A 17 -19.01 23.01 -11.33
CA SER A 17 -19.38 24.27 -10.68
C SER A 17 -19.11 24.18 -9.16
N PRO A 18 -18.81 25.31 -8.48
CA PRO A 18 -18.55 25.33 -7.04
C PRO A 18 -19.67 24.68 -6.21
N ASP A 19 -20.92 24.79 -6.66
CA ASP A 19 -22.08 24.18 -6.01
C ASP A 19 -22.10 22.66 -6.17
N THR A 20 -21.65 22.15 -7.33
CA THR A 20 -21.58 20.71 -7.62
C THR A 20 -20.50 20.05 -6.77
N GLU A 21 -19.32 20.67 -6.65
CA GLU A 21 -18.22 20.16 -5.83
C GLU A 21 -18.55 20.18 -4.33
N LYS A 22 -19.23 21.23 -3.85
CA LYS A 22 -19.77 21.28 -2.48
C LYS A 22 -20.81 20.19 -2.24
N ARG A 23 -21.68 19.91 -3.21
CA ARG A 23 -22.72 18.88 -3.10
C ARG A 23 -22.10 17.48 -2.97
N TYR A 24 -21.13 17.13 -3.82
CA TYR A 24 -20.45 15.84 -3.72
C TYR A 24 -19.74 15.68 -2.38
N TYR A 25 -19.00 16.71 -1.95
CA TYR A 25 -18.37 16.71 -0.64
C TYR A 25 -19.39 16.47 0.47
N ASN A 26 -20.50 17.23 0.48
CA ASN A 26 -21.54 17.15 1.50
C ASN A 26 -22.21 15.78 1.58
N ILE A 27 -22.49 15.18 0.44
CA ILE A 27 -23.09 13.84 0.37
C ILE A 27 -22.07 12.80 0.84
N THR A 28 -20.81 12.88 0.40
CA THR A 28 -19.80 11.89 0.78
C THR A 28 -19.57 11.85 2.29
N TRP A 29 -19.38 12.99 2.96
CA TRP A 29 -19.15 12.95 4.41
C TRP A 29 -20.40 12.48 5.17
N ALA A 30 -21.60 12.88 4.73
CA ALA A 30 -22.86 12.44 5.33
C ALA A 30 -23.08 10.93 5.16
N VAL A 31 -22.81 10.38 3.97
CA VAL A 31 -22.92 8.94 3.69
C VAL A 31 -21.91 8.15 4.53
N VAL A 32 -20.65 8.59 4.60
CA VAL A 32 -19.61 7.90 5.38
C VAL A 32 -19.95 7.91 6.87
N LEU A 33 -20.47 9.02 7.40
CA LEU A 33 -20.98 9.08 8.77
C LEU A 33 -22.19 8.17 8.98
N GLY A 34 -23.16 8.20 8.06
CA GLY A 34 -24.37 7.38 8.13
C GLY A 34 -24.03 5.89 8.18
N ILE A 35 -23.12 5.43 7.32
CA ILE A 35 -22.64 4.04 7.33
C ILE A 35 -21.95 3.72 8.67
N GLY A 36 -21.06 4.58 9.15
CA GLY A 36 -20.39 4.38 10.44
C GLY A 36 -21.36 4.30 11.61
N LEU A 37 -22.40 5.14 11.61
CA LEU A 37 -23.46 5.13 12.61
C LEU A 37 -24.28 3.84 12.55
N LEU A 38 -24.73 3.43 11.36
CA LEU A 38 -25.50 2.20 11.16
C LEU A 38 -24.73 0.96 11.62
N ILE A 39 -23.44 0.87 11.27
CA ILE A 39 -22.57 -0.23 11.71
C ILE A 39 -22.43 -0.23 13.24
N GLY A 40 -22.28 0.95 13.85
CA GLY A 40 -22.23 1.10 15.30
C GLY A 40 -23.52 0.65 16.00
N LEU A 41 -24.69 0.98 15.42
CA LEU A 41 -25.99 0.57 15.93
C LEU A 41 -26.24 -0.94 15.79
N LEU A 42 -25.72 -1.57 14.73
CA LEU A 42 -25.82 -3.00 14.49
C LEU A 42 -24.87 -3.84 15.36
N ASN A 43 -24.04 -3.21 16.21
CA ASN A 43 -23.06 -3.84 17.09
C ASN A 43 -22.14 -4.85 16.37
N VAL A 44 -21.88 -4.60 15.08
CA VAL A 44 -21.00 -5.42 14.26
C VAL A 44 -19.56 -5.15 14.67
N LYS A 45 -18.80 -6.21 14.93
CA LYS A 45 -17.37 -6.10 15.22
C LYS A 45 -16.62 -5.71 13.94
N VAL A 46 -16.39 -4.41 13.75
CA VAL A 46 -15.69 -3.85 12.58
C VAL A 46 -14.20 -4.18 12.60
N ILE A 47 -13.62 -4.30 13.80
CA ILE A 47 -12.17 -4.44 14.00
C ILE A 47 -11.62 -5.69 13.29
N PRO A 48 -12.18 -6.91 13.43
CA PRO A 48 -11.68 -8.09 12.70
C PRO A 48 -11.77 -7.95 11.18
N VAL A 49 -12.82 -7.32 10.66
CA VAL A 49 -13.00 -7.09 9.21
C VAL A 49 -11.91 -6.15 8.69
N ILE A 50 -11.61 -5.09 9.43
CA ILE A 50 -10.52 -4.15 9.09
C ILE A 50 -9.18 -4.87 9.11
N ILE A 51 -8.91 -5.72 10.11
CA ILE A 51 -7.65 -6.47 10.21
C ILE A 51 -7.49 -7.43 9.03
N LEU A 52 -8.55 -8.13 8.61
CA LEU A 52 -8.50 -9.02 7.45
C LEU A 52 -8.19 -8.25 6.16
N ALA A 53 -8.86 -7.10 5.95
CA ALA A 53 -8.59 -6.24 4.81
C ALA A 53 -7.16 -5.68 4.84
N GLN A 54 -6.64 -5.32 6.01
CA GLN A 54 -5.24 -4.88 6.18
C GLN A 54 -4.26 -6.00 5.87
N ALA A 55 -4.52 -7.24 6.31
CA ALA A 55 -3.69 -8.39 5.98
C ALA A 55 -3.65 -8.65 4.47
N ALA A 56 -4.81 -8.60 3.79
CA ALA A 56 -4.88 -8.72 2.34
C ALA A 56 -4.10 -7.59 1.63
N ASN A 57 -4.30 -6.34 2.04
CA ASN A 57 -3.61 -5.19 1.45
C ASN A 57 -2.10 -5.21 1.72
N GLY A 58 -1.67 -5.63 2.92
CA GLY A 58 -0.27 -5.82 3.28
C GLY A 58 0.44 -6.82 2.36
N PHE A 59 -0.28 -7.82 1.85
CA PHE A 59 0.26 -8.78 0.89
C PHE A 59 0.23 -8.28 -0.55
N VAL A 60 -0.87 -7.64 -0.98
CA VAL A 60 -1.06 -7.19 -2.38
C VAL A 60 -0.12 -6.04 -2.74
N LEU A 61 0.08 -5.07 -1.85
CA LEU A 61 0.90 -3.88 -2.11
C LEU A 61 2.36 -4.17 -2.51
N PRO A 62 3.14 -5.02 -1.81
CA PRO A 62 4.51 -5.31 -2.21
C PRO A 62 4.59 -6.05 -3.54
N ILE A 63 3.61 -6.91 -3.86
CA ILE A 63 3.54 -7.63 -5.14
C ILE A 63 3.35 -6.63 -6.29
N VAL A 64 2.34 -5.77 -6.18
CA VAL A 64 2.06 -4.77 -7.22
C VAL A 64 3.19 -3.76 -7.35
N SER A 65 3.76 -3.30 -6.23
CA SER A 65 4.88 -2.36 -6.24
C SER A 65 6.14 -2.95 -6.85
N GLY A 66 6.45 -4.23 -6.56
CA GLY A 66 7.57 -4.94 -7.16
C GLY A 66 7.37 -5.15 -8.67
N PHE A 67 6.15 -5.51 -9.08
CA PHE A 67 5.80 -5.61 -10.50
C PHE A 67 5.93 -4.27 -11.22
N LEU A 68 5.40 -3.19 -10.65
CA LEU A 68 5.51 -1.85 -11.23
C LEU A 68 6.95 -1.40 -11.32
N LEU A 69 7.76 -1.59 -10.26
CA LEU A 69 9.19 -1.30 -10.29
C LEU A 69 9.88 -2.06 -11.42
N TRP A 70 9.57 -3.35 -11.60
CA TRP A 70 10.09 -4.13 -12.72
C TRP A 70 9.63 -3.57 -14.07
N ALA A 71 8.33 -3.33 -14.26
CA ALA A 71 7.74 -2.89 -15.53
C ALA A 71 8.27 -1.53 -15.99
N VAL A 72 8.36 -0.54 -15.09
CA VAL A 72 8.91 0.80 -15.42
C VAL A 72 10.43 0.80 -15.66
N ASN A 73 11.09 -0.33 -15.35
CA ASN A 73 12.50 -0.55 -15.64
C ASN A 73 12.73 -1.41 -16.89
N GLN A 74 11.70 -1.91 -17.58
CA GLN A 74 11.86 -2.65 -18.83
C GLN A 74 11.82 -1.73 -20.06
N PRO A 75 12.86 -1.74 -20.92
CA PRO A 75 12.86 -1.01 -22.19
C PRO A 75 11.72 -1.43 -23.13
N GLN A 76 11.31 -2.71 -23.04
CA GLN A 76 10.25 -3.32 -23.82
C GLN A 76 8.89 -2.60 -23.66
N TYR A 77 8.61 -2.08 -22.46
CA TYR A 77 7.32 -1.47 -22.14
C TYR A 77 7.38 0.07 -22.10
N MET A 78 8.51 0.65 -21.70
CA MET A 78 8.66 2.11 -21.55
C MET A 78 9.41 2.78 -22.72
N GLY A 79 9.96 2.01 -23.65
CA GLY A 79 10.85 2.53 -24.70
C GLY A 79 12.02 3.29 -24.08
N ASP A 80 12.22 4.53 -24.53
CA ASP A 80 13.30 5.41 -24.05
C ASP A 80 13.01 6.09 -22.71
N ARG A 81 11.76 6.02 -22.20
CA ARG A 81 11.32 6.71 -20.98
C ARG A 81 11.47 5.84 -19.73
N LEU A 82 12.64 5.26 -19.56
CA LEU A 82 12.96 4.45 -18.39
C LEU A 82 13.02 5.30 -17.12
N ASN A 83 12.57 4.72 -15.99
CA ASN A 83 12.63 5.40 -14.71
C ASN A 83 14.07 5.78 -14.31
N GLY A 84 14.29 7.04 -13.92
CA GLY A 84 15.59 7.54 -13.49
C GLY A 84 16.02 7.02 -12.12
N ARG A 85 17.23 7.38 -11.67
CA ARG A 85 17.74 7.01 -10.34
C ARG A 85 16.85 7.50 -9.20
N LEU A 86 16.31 8.73 -9.32
CA LEU A 86 15.44 9.33 -8.32
C LEU A 86 14.09 8.59 -8.23
N GLY A 87 13.45 8.30 -9.37
CA GLY A 87 12.19 7.57 -9.36
C GLY A 87 12.33 6.14 -8.87
N ASN A 88 13.46 5.48 -9.16
CA ASN A 88 13.76 4.17 -8.59
C ASN A 88 13.99 4.24 -7.07
N ALA A 89 14.66 5.28 -6.57
CA ALA A 89 14.84 5.48 -5.12
C ALA A 89 13.50 5.66 -4.40
N LEU A 90 12.59 6.48 -4.95
CA LEU A 90 11.24 6.66 -4.40
C LEU A 90 10.44 5.35 -4.41
N PHE A 91 10.51 4.59 -5.50
CA PHE A 91 9.85 3.28 -5.58
C PHE A 91 10.40 2.29 -4.55
N VAL A 92 11.71 2.28 -4.30
CA VAL A 92 12.32 1.40 -3.29
C VAL A 92 11.87 1.77 -1.90
N ILE A 93 11.72 3.06 -1.58
CA ILE A 93 11.15 3.50 -0.30
C ILE A 93 9.73 2.94 -0.14
N VAL A 94 8.87 3.12 -1.14
CA VAL A 94 7.49 2.62 -1.14
C VAL A 94 7.43 1.09 -1.05
N LEU A 95 8.30 0.39 -1.78
CA LEU A 95 8.40 -1.07 -1.76
C LEU A 95 8.86 -1.58 -0.40
N THR A 96 9.84 -0.91 0.22
CA THR A 96 10.35 -1.28 1.55
C THR A 96 9.26 -1.13 2.61
N ILE A 97 8.54 0.00 2.61
CA ILE A 97 7.41 0.23 3.53
C ILE A 97 6.32 -0.81 3.29
N SER A 98 5.97 -1.10 2.04
CA SER A 98 4.96 -2.11 1.69
C SER A 98 5.36 -3.51 2.15
N LEU A 99 6.63 -3.90 1.98
CA LEU A 99 7.15 -5.18 2.43
C LEU A 99 7.12 -5.30 3.96
N PHE A 100 7.56 -4.24 4.66
CA PHE A 100 7.49 -4.18 6.12
C PHE A 100 6.05 -4.34 6.61
N LEU A 101 5.10 -3.53 6.13
CA LEU A 101 3.69 -3.68 6.51
C LEU A 101 3.12 -5.07 6.15
N GLY A 102 3.55 -5.66 5.03
CA GLY A 102 3.12 -7.00 4.62
C GLY A 102 3.59 -8.10 5.57
N PHE A 103 4.87 -8.07 5.95
CA PHE A 103 5.44 -9.03 6.89
C PHE A 103 4.88 -8.87 8.29
N ASP A 104 4.76 -7.65 8.82
CA ASP A 104 4.14 -7.38 10.12
C ASP A 104 2.71 -7.93 10.20
N ASN A 105 1.90 -7.76 9.15
CA ASN A 105 0.55 -8.32 9.11
C ASN A 105 0.54 -9.86 9.08
N LEU A 106 1.48 -10.48 8.35
CA LEU A 106 1.62 -11.93 8.32
C LEU A 106 2.07 -12.48 9.68
N LEU A 107 3.07 -11.85 10.31
CA LEU A 107 3.57 -12.21 11.63
C LEU A 107 2.48 -12.09 12.69
N LYS A 108 1.64 -11.04 12.64
CA LYS A 108 0.46 -10.91 13.53
C LYS A 108 -0.54 -12.04 13.36
N ALA A 109 -0.81 -12.46 12.12
CA ALA A 109 -1.71 -13.57 11.85
C ALA A 109 -1.13 -14.92 12.35
N LEU A 110 0.19 -15.12 12.22
CA LEU A 110 0.89 -16.31 12.70
C LEU A 110 1.01 -16.37 14.22
N ASP A 111 1.35 -15.26 14.87
CA ASP A 111 1.38 -15.08 16.33
C ASP A 111 0.02 -15.44 16.93
N GLY A 112 -1.07 -14.92 16.35
CA GLY A 112 -2.43 -15.25 16.77
C GLY A 112 -2.85 -16.71 16.52
N ALA A 113 -2.21 -17.42 15.58
CA ALA A 113 -2.55 -18.81 15.24
C ALA A 113 -1.72 -19.85 16.02
N LEU A 114 -0.47 -19.53 16.36
CA LEU A 114 0.50 -20.47 16.92
C LEU A 114 1.00 -20.07 18.33
N ASP A 115 0.52 -18.94 18.88
CA ASP A 115 0.92 -18.37 20.18
C ASP A 115 2.45 -18.23 20.33
N LEU A 116 3.13 -18.05 19.20
CA LEU A 116 4.54 -17.77 19.13
C LEU A 116 4.67 -16.31 19.55
N SER A 117 5.15 -16.00 20.76
CA SER A 117 5.29 -14.65 21.33
C SER A 117 6.27 -13.74 20.55
N LEU A 118 6.00 -13.54 19.27
CA LEU A 118 6.80 -12.80 18.29
C LEU A 118 6.42 -11.32 18.34
N ARG A 119 5.18 -11.04 18.71
CA ARG A 119 4.63 -9.69 18.78
C ARG A 119 5.27 -8.86 19.88
N GLY A 120 5.74 -7.67 19.52
CA GLY A 120 6.37 -6.72 20.45
C GLY A 120 7.83 -7.01 20.76
N ASN A 121 8.40 -8.11 20.23
CA ASN A 121 9.83 -8.35 20.33
C ASN A 121 10.57 -7.40 19.38
N THR A 122 11.29 -6.44 19.95
CA THR A 122 12.08 -5.45 19.20
C THR A 122 13.08 -6.11 18.26
N THR A 123 13.62 -7.28 18.63
CA THR A 123 14.53 -8.07 17.78
C THR A 123 13.84 -8.54 16.51
N VAL A 124 12.60 -9.05 16.62
CA VAL A 124 11.82 -9.51 15.47
C VAL A 124 11.53 -8.34 14.54
N THR A 125 11.16 -7.19 15.08
CA THR A 125 10.93 -5.96 14.29
C THR A 125 12.18 -5.49 13.55
N TYR A 126 13.36 -5.53 14.19
CA TYR A 126 14.61 -5.16 13.50
C TYR A 126 14.99 -6.16 12.40
N ILE A 127 14.79 -7.47 12.64
CA ILE A 127 15.01 -8.52 11.63
C ILE A 127 14.09 -8.31 10.43
N GLU A 128 12.81 -8.06 10.69
CA GLU A 128 11.79 -7.80 9.67
C GLU A 128 12.15 -6.57 8.81
N LEU A 129 12.53 -5.46 9.45
CA LEU A 129 12.96 -4.25 8.76
C LEU A 129 14.20 -4.51 7.89
N GLY A 130 15.19 -5.23 8.43
CA GLY A 130 16.39 -5.63 7.68
C GLY A 130 16.04 -6.48 6.47
N LEU A 131 15.15 -7.46 6.64
CA LEU A 131 14.67 -8.33 5.57
C LEU A 131 13.95 -7.53 4.47
N ALA A 132 13.06 -6.59 4.85
CA ALA A 132 12.35 -5.75 3.90
C ALA A 132 13.30 -4.88 3.06
N VAL A 133 14.36 -4.33 3.66
CA VAL A 133 15.38 -3.54 2.96
C VAL A 133 16.22 -4.41 2.03
N VAL A 134 16.63 -5.60 2.47
CA VAL A 134 17.40 -6.53 1.62
C VAL A 134 16.58 -6.98 0.42
N LEU A 135 15.32 -7.37 0.63
CA LEU A 135 14.42 -7.81 -0.43
C LEU A 135 14.12 -6.68 -1.42
N SER A 136 13.85 -5.45 -0.96
CA SER A 136 13.63 -4.33 -1.86
C SER A 136 14.86 -4.02 -2.72
N GLY A 137 16.06 -4.15 -2.15
CA GLY A 137 17.33 -4.05 -2.89
C GLY A 137 17.51 -5.15 -3.93
N VAL A 138 17.20 -6.40 -3.60
CA VAL A 138 17.25 -7.54 -4.53
C VAL A 138 16.24 -7.35 -5.68
N ILE A 139 15.02 -6.90 -5.38
CA ILE A 139 13.99 -6.63 -6.39
C ILE A 139 14.43 -5.48 -7.30
N LEU A 140 14.98 -4.39 -6.75
CA LEU A 140 15.52 -3.30 -7.54
C LEU A 140 16.67 -3.78 -8.45
N TRP A 141 17.58 -4.60 -7.92
CA TRP A 141 18.66 -5.18 -8.72
C TRP A 141 18.11 -6.01 -9.88
N PHE A 142 17.12 -6.86 -9.64
CA PHE A 142 16.50 -7.65 -10.70
C PHE A 142 15.77 -6.77 -11.73
N ALA A 143 15.01 -5.78 -11.26
CA ALA A 143 14.31 -4.81 -12.11
C ALA A 143 15.28 -4.02 -13.01
N THR A 144 16.44 -3.63 -12.48
CA THR A 144 17.43 -2.82 -13.22
C THR A 144 18.41 -3.65 -14.03
N LYS A 145 18.66 -4.93 -13.69
CA LYS A 145 19.60 -5.81 -14.40
C LYS A 145 19.24 -5.98 -15.87
N ASN A 146 17.95 -6.11 -16.19
CA ASN A 146 17.49 -6.28 -17.56
C ASN A 146 17.67 -5.04 -18.44
N ARG A 147 17.88 -3.85 -17.85
CA ARG A 147 18.22 -2.64 -18.61
C ARG A 147 19.56 -2.75 -19.34
N ARG A 148 20.51 -3.48 -18.77
CA ARG A 148 21.88 -3.57 -19.32
C ARG A 148 21.96 -4.45 -20.57
N LYS A 149 21.05 -5.42 -20.74
CA LYS A 149 21.10 -6.38 -21.85
C LYS A 149 20.62 -5.84 -23.21
N VAL A 150 20.02 -4.64 -23.24
CA VAL A 150 19.48 -4.03 -24.47
C VAL A 150 20.37 -2.86 -24.94
N ALA A 151 21.31 -2.43 -24.11
CA ALA A 151 22.26 -1.37 -24.43
C ALA A 151 23.58 -1.90 -25.06
N ASP A 152 23.73 -3.22 -25.12
CA ASP A 152 24.81 -3.95 -25.80
C ASP A 152 24.24 -4.66 -27.04
#